data_AF-A0A9P5NSC6-F1
#
_entry.id   AF-A0A9P5NSC6-F1
#
_cell.length_a   1.000
_cell.length_b   1.000
_cell.length_c   1.000
_cell.angle_alpha   90.00
_cell.angle_beta   90.00
_cell.angle_gamma   90.00
#
_symmetry.space_group_name_H-M   'P 1'
#
loop_
_entity.id
_entity.type
_entity.pdbx_description
1 polymer ?
#
loop_
_entity_poly.entity_id
_entity_poly.type
_entity_poly.pdbx_seq_one_letter_code
_entity_poly.pdbx_strand_id
1 'polypeptide(L)' 'MAIDEAKVAAIKAKFEEREENIRESWVKAMEIRLVREELAKCHQAEGVNHYENCKWLSQKYLQLLRTNRVKGYKKIDV' A
#
# COMPACT_ATOMS: atom_id res chain seq x y z
N MET A 1 34.93 2.01 -21.60
CA MET A 1 34.15 0.88 -22.14
C MET A 1 33.72 -0.12 -21.06
N ALA A 2 34.60 -0.72 -20.25
CA ALA A 2 34.17 -1.60 -19.15
C ALA A 2 33.50 -0.86 -17.96
N ILE A 3 33.94 0.38 -17.69
CA ILE A 3 33.38 1.25 -16.65
C ILE A 3 31.94 1.68 -17.00
N ASP A 4 31.63 1.70 -18.30
CA ASP A 4 30.42 2.23 -18.89
C ASP A 4 29.30 1.18 -18.77
N GLU A 5 29.59 -0.08 -19.10
CA GLU A 5 28.68 -1.22 -18.87
C GLU A 5 28.40 -1.46 -17.38
N ALA A 6 29.42 -1.39 -16.52
CA ALA A 6 29.24 -1.54 -15.07
C ALA A 6 28.34 -0.44 -14.48
N LYS A 7 28.47 0.81 -14.95
CA LYS A 7 27.58 1.91 -14.57
C LYS A 7 26.15 1.70 -15.09
N VAL A 8 25.99 1.24 -16.32
CA VAL A 8 24.67 0.94 -16.90
C VAL A 8 23.97 -0.17 -16.11
N ALA A 9 24.67 -1.24 -15.75
CA ALA A 9 24.12 -2.30 -14.91
C ALA A 9 23.68 -1.81 -13.53
N ALA A 10 24.51 -0.97 -12.88
CA ALA A 10 24.16 -0.37 -11.58
C ALA A 10 22.95 0.57 -11.66
N ILE A 11 22.83 1.34 -12.76
CA ILE A 11 21.67 2.20 -13.00
C ILE A 11 20.40 1.36 -13.21
N LYS A 12 20.49 0.30 -14.01
CA LYS A 12 19.37 -0.62 -14.27
C LYS A 12 18.88 -1.28 -12.98
N ALA A 13 19.80 -1.80 -12.15
CA ALA A 13 19.46 -2.39 -10.87
C ALA A 13 18.73 -1.40 -9.93
N LYS A 14 19.18 -0.13 -9.89
CA LYS A 14 18.48 0.92 -9.13
C LYS A 14 17.08 1.22 -9.66
N PHE A 15 16.85 1.13 -10.96
CA PHE A 15 15.51 1.30 -11.52
C PHE A 15 14.60 0.12 -11.17
N GLU A 16 15.11 -1.11 -11.26
CA GLU A 16 14.38 -2.31 -10.88
C GLU A 16 13.94 -2.28 -9.41
N GLU A 17 14.84 -1.90 -8.50
CA GLU A 17 14.55 -1.72 -7.07
C GLU A 17 13.45 -0.65 -6.84
N ARG A 18 13.49 0.47 -7.57
CA ARG A 18 12.46 1.52 -7.48
C ARG A 18 11.10 1.03 -7.96
N GLU A 19 11.08 0.32 -9.08
CA GLU A 19 9.86 -0.27 -9.65
C GLU A 19 9.24 -1.31 -8.72
N GLU A 20 10.06 -2.15 -8.08
CA GLU A 20 9.61 -3.12 -7.09
C GLU A 20 8.98 -2.44 -5.87
N ASN A 21 9.65 -1.44 -5.29
CA ASN A 21 9.12 -0.65 -4.17
C ASN A 21 7.77 0.01 -4.48
N ILE A 22 7.62 0.56 -5.70
CA ILE A 22 6.36 1.16 -6.16
C ILE A 22 5.28 0.08 -6.30
N ARG A 23 5.60 -1.06 -6.92
CA ARG A 23 4.66 -2.18 -7.08
C ARG A 23 4.15 -2.68 -5.73
N GLU A 24 5.03 -2.91 -4.76
CA GLU A 24 4.63 -3.30 -3.41
C GLU A 24 3.74 -2.25 -2.72
N SER A 25 4.06 -0.96 -2.91
CA SER A 25 3.26 0.13 -2.37
C SER A 25 1.83 0.12 -2.94
N TRP A 26 1.68 -0.19 -4.23
CA TRP A 26 0.37 -0.35 -4.86
C TRP A 26 -0.37 -1.59 -4.39
N VAL A 27 0.30 -2.72 -4.19
CA VAL A 27 -0.31 -3.93 -3.61
C VAL A 27 -0.90 -3.62 -2.24
N LYS A 28 -0.13 -2.95 -1.37
CA LYS A 28 -0.59 -2.50 -0.04
C LYS A 28 -1.78 -1.53 -0.11
N ALA A 29 -1.84 -0.68 -1.14
CA ALA A 29 -2.99 0.18 -1.38
C ALA A 29 -4.23 -0.59 -1.84
N MET A 30 -4.06 -1.66 -2.62
CA MET A 30 -5.14 -2.54 -3.05
C MET A 30 -5.70 -3.36 -1.88
N GLU A 31 -4.85 -3.79 -0.93
CA GLU A 31 -5.31 -4.44 0.31
C GLU A 31 -6.25 -3.53 1.11
N ILE A 32 -5.92 -2.24 1.24
CA ILE A 32 -6.80 -1.26 1.90
C ILE A 32 -8.16 -1.17 1.19
N ARG A 33 -8.17 -1.20 -0.15
CA ARG A 33 -9.41 -1.14 -0.93
C ARG A 33 -10.30 -2.36 -0.67
N LEU A 34 -9.74 -3.56 -0.63
CA LEU A 34 -10.48 -4.78 -0.29
C LEU A 34 -11.13 -4.68 1.10
N VAL A 35 -10.36 -4.22 2.10
CA VAL A 35 -10.90 -4.04 3.46
C VAL A 35 -12.00 -2.98 3.49
N ARG A 36 -11.87 -1.90 2.71
CA ARG A 36 -12.92 -0.87 2.61
C ARG A 36 -14.21 -1.39 1.98
N GLU A 37 -14.10 -2.19 0.93
CA GLU A 37 -15.26 -2.80 0.27
C GLU A 37 -15.98 -3.76 1.20
N GLU A 38 -15.23 -4.58 1.93
CA GLU A 38 -15.80 -5.49 2.91
C GLU A 38 -16.45 -4.73 4.08
N LEU A 39 -15.84 -3.62 4.51
CA LEU A 39 -16.42 -2.75 5.53
C LEU A 39 -17.74 -2.16 5.05
N ALA A 40 -17.81 -1.69 3.81
CA ALA A 40 -19.04 -1.16 3.22
C ALA A 40 -20.15 -2.22 3.17
N LYS A 41 -19.84 -3.47 2.80
CA LYS A 41 -20.81 -4.57 2.85
C LYS A 41 -21.30 -4.84 4.27
N CYS A 42 -20.39 -4.86 5.25
CA CYS A 42 -20.76 -5.05 6.66
C CYS A 42 -21.71 -3.94 7.14
N HIS A 43 -21.42 -2.68 6.81
CA HIS A 43 -22.32 -1.56 7.13
C HIS A 43 -23.70 -1.70 6.48
N GLN A 44 -23.76 -2.18 5.23
CA GLN A 44 -25.03 -2.40 4.54
C GLN A 44 -25.82 -3.57 5.13
N ALA A 45 -25.16 -4.65 5.55
CA ALA A 45 -25.80 -5.84 6.12
C ALA A 45 -26.30 -5.62 7.55
N GLU A 46 -25.50 -4.98 8.41
CA GLU A 46 -25.78 -4.81 9.84
C GLU A 46 -26.69 -3.60 10.15
N GLY A 47 -26.76 -2.63 9.22
CA GLY A 47 -27.54 -1.41 9.43
C GLY A 47 -27.11 -0.69 10.71
N VAL A 48 -28.04 -0.47 11.65
CA VAL A 48 -27.78 0.27 12.89
C VAL A 48 -26.76 -0.42 13.81
N ASN A 49 -26.61 -1.75 13.71
CA ASN A 49 -25.72 -2.53 14.58
C ASN A 49 -24.25 -2.53 14.12
N HIS A 50 -23.92 -1.81 13.05
CA HIS A 50 -22.58 -1.81 12.47
C HIS A 50 -21.48 -1.34 13.46
N TYR A 51 -21.85 -0.57 14.49
CA TYR A 51 -20.90 -0.06 15.49
C TYR A 51 -20.26 -1.15 16.34
N GLU A 52 -20.99 -2.24 16.60
CA GLU A 52 -20.48 -3.37 17.37
C GLU A 52 -19.92 -4.44 16.42
N ASN A 53 -20.71 -4.86 15.43
CA ASN A 53 -20.40 -6.00 14.58
C ASN A 53 -19.27 -5.71 13.56
N CYS A 54 -19.20 -4.48 13.02
CA CYS A 54 -18.16 -4.09 12.05
C CYS A 54 -16.94 -3.41 12.70
N LYS A 55 -16.87 -3.33 14.04
CA LYS A 55 -15.82 -2.59 14.77
C LYS A 55 -14.41 -3.06 14.43
N TRP A 56 -14.19 -4.38 14.43
CA TRP A 56 -12.88 -4.97 14.13
C TRP A 56 -12.39 -4.61 12.73
N LEU A 57 -13.31 -4.58 11.76
CA LEU A 57 -13.03 -4.28 10.36
C LEU A 57 -12.71 -2.79 10.19
N SER A 58 -13.44 -1.92 10.91
CA SER A 58 -13.15 -0.48 10.95
C SER A 58 -11.77 -0.18 11.57
N GLN A 59 -11.40 -0.88 12.65
CA GLN A 59 -10.10 -0.74 13.30
C GLN A 59 -8.97 -1.21 12.39
N LYS A 60 -9.15 -2.35 11.72
CA LYS A 60 -8.20 -2.87 10.72
C LYS A 60 -8.03 -1.90 9.56
N TYR A 61 -9.11 -1.33 9.05
CA TYR A 61 -9.07 -0.31 8.00
C TYR A 61 -8.26 0.91 8.42
N LEU A 62 -8.51 1.44 9.63
CA LEU A 62 -7.79 2.59 10.17
C LEU A 62 -6.30 2.31 10.41
N GLN A 63 -5.96 1.09 10.85
CA GLN A 63 -4.57 0.68 11.01
C GLN A 63 -3.85 0.65 9.66
N LEU A 64 -4.44 0.01 8.65
CA LEU A 64 -3.87 -0.09 7.31
C LEU A 64 -3.74 1.29 6.65
N LEU A 65 -4.72 2.18 6.82
CA LEU A 65 -4.63 3.55 6.31
C LEU A 65 -3.43 4.35 6.85
N ARG A 66 -2.91 4.02 8.03
CA ARG A 66 -1.72 4.68 8.59
C ARG A 66 -0.43 4.09 8.04
N THR A 67 -0.36 2.77 7.89
CA THR A 67 0.86 2.04 7.53
C THR A 67 1.08 1.93 6.02
N ASN A 68 0.01 1.68 5.27
CA ASN A 68 0.06 1.19 3.88
C ASN A 68 -0.16 2.30 2.83
N ARG A 69 0.09 3.56 3.18
CA ARG A 69 -0.01 4.67 2.21
C ARG A 69 1.10 4.58 1.17
N VAL A 70 0.76 4.92 -0.07
CA VAL A 70 1.74 5.07 -1.15
C VAL A 70 2.63 6.28 -0.86
N LYS A 71 3.89 6.04 -0.50
CA LYS A 71 4.88 7.09 -0.20
C LYS A 71 5.81 7.42 -1.38
N GLY A 72 5.74 6.63 -2.45
CA GLY A 72 6.70 6.69 -3.56
C GLY A 72 8.10 6.16 -3.17
N TYR A 73 9.01 6.17 -4.14
CA TYR A 73 10.38 5.67 -3.93
C TYR A 73 11.33 6.72 -3.30
N LYS A 74 11.03 8.01 -3.48
CA LYS A 74 11.87 9.11 -3.00
C LYS A 74 11.38 9.54 -1.61
N LYS A 75 12.04 9.05 -0.56
CA LYS A 75 11.86 9.56 0.80
C LYS A 75 12.57 10.91 0.89
N ILE A 76 11.81 11.98 1.08
CA ILE A 76 12.34 13.30 1.41
C ILE A 76 12.12 13.43 2.92
N ASP A 77 13.19 13.25 3.70
CA ASP A 77 13.14 13.57 5.12
C ASP A 77 13.22 15.11 5.23
N VAL A 78 12.16 15.73 5.75
CA VAL A 78 12.11 17.16 6.10
C VAL A 78 12.29 17.29 7.60
#